data_AF-A0ABD5RC94-F1
#
_entry.id   AF-A0ABD5RC94-F1
#
_cell.length_a   1.000
_cell.length_b   1.000
_cell.length_c   1.000
_cell.angle_alpha   90.00
_cell.angle_beta   90.00
_cell.angle_gamma   90.00
#
_symmetry.space_group_name_H-M   'P 1'
#
loop_
_entity.id
_entity.type
_entity.pdbx_description
1 polymer ?
#
loop_
_entity_poly.entity_id
_entity_poly.type
_entity_poly.pdbx_seq_one_letter_code
_entity_poly.pdbx_strand_id
1 'polypeptide(L)'
;MHRRSLLARVGTLAAGAVCASGTTTADTGDDTPQTPTRDGTILPGTRHETPVYLVESDGSGPTVFVIGGIHGDERSGARAASRIARWEIDAGRLVVVPRANRVALARNTRAGVGGDLNRAFPPEGRPETELARALWDEVVARDPDVLVDCHSSRGIYGLHREYVGQAVFPAADGRSPQRADRAVAATNEAVVPWSMPFHEFERGNLLSGDDPLLAHRAVVHGVASYLVETTRFVTDLRTRTDWTVTLVEHLLAQHGIDRAGDDATGGDGA
;
A
#
# COMPACT_ATOMS: atom_id res chain seq x y z
N MET A 1 25.57 -3.25 -1.56
CA MET A 1 25.42 -4.31 -0.54
C MET A 1 24.72 -5.49 -1.21
N HIS A 2 25.36 -6.66 -1.25
CA HIS A 2 24.90 -7.80 -2.05
C HIS A 2 23.77 -8.56 -1.34
N ARG A 3 22.62 -8.71 -2.02
CA ARG A 3 21.53 -9.60 -1.60
C ARG A 3 22.04 -11.05 -1.56
N ARG A 4 21.77 -11.77 -0.46
CA ARG A 4 22.12 -13.19 -0.33
C ARG A 4 21.13 -14.04 -1.12
N SER A 5 21.60 -14.64 -2.20
CA SER A 5 20.90 -15.68 -2.96
C SER A 5 21.08 -17.03 -2.26
N LEU A 6 19.99 -17.68 -1.86
CA LEU A 6 19.98 -19.06 -1.38
C LEU A 6 19.46 -19.97 -2.50
N LEU A 7 20.37 -20.77 -3.05
CA LEU A 7 20.11 -21.85 -4.00
C LEU A 7 19.45 -23.03 -3.29
N ALA A 8 18.27 -23.43 -3.77
CA ALA A 8 17.58 -24.65 -3.36
C ALA A 8 18.36 -25.90 -3.83
N ARG A 9 18.71 -26.79 -2.90
CA ARG A 9 19.21 -28.13 -3.21
C ARG A 9 18.03 -29.11 -3.27
N VAL A 10 17.85 -29.70 -4.44
CA VAL A 10 17.00 -30.87 -4.69
C VAL A 10 17.62 -32.08 -4.00
N GLY A 11 16.84 -32.75 -3.14
CA GLY A 11 17.19 -34.02 -2.51
C GLY A 11 16.03 -34.99 -2.64
N THR A 12 16.19 -36.00 -3.49
CA THR A 12 15.28 -37.15 -3.63
C THR A 12 15.56 -38.16 -2.52
N LEU A 13 14.55 -38.75 -1.87
CA LEU A 13 14.51 -40.19 -1.53
C LEU A 13 13.22 -40.66 -0.83
N ALA A 14 12.77 -41.82 -1.34
CA ALA A 14 12.15 -42.98 -0.66
C ALA A 14 10.78 -42.87 0.02
N ALA A 15 9.83 -43.60 -0.57
CA ALA A 15 8.57 -44.00 0.03
C ALA A 15 8.80 -45.06 1.12
N GLY A 16 8.23 -44.81 2.31
CA GLY A 16 8.08 -45.78 3.39
C GLY A 16 6.78 -45.49 4.12
N ALA A 17 5.77 -46.35 3.95
CA ALA A 17 4.49 -46.24 4.63
C ALA A 17 4.62 -46.75 6.08
N VAL A 18 4.41 -45.85 7.05
CA VAL A 18 4.18 -46.21 8.45
C VAL A 18 2.89 -45.51 8.88
N CYS A 19 1.85 -46.31 9.14
CA CYS A 19 0.61 -45.83 9.74
C CYS A 19 0.87 -45.55 11.22
N ALA A 20 0.97 -44.28 11.60
CA ALA A 20 0.94 -43.84 12.99
C ALA A 20 -0.35 -43.06 13.22
N SER A 21 -1.24 -43.63 14.04
CA SER A 21 -2.45 -42.98 14.54
C SER A 21 -2.03 -41.87 15.52
N GLY A 22 -1.88 -40.65 15.00
CA GLY A 22 -1.64 -39.45 15.79
C GLY A 22 -2.97 -38.77 16.12
N THR A 23 -3.28 -38.69 17.41
CA THR A 23 -4.35 -37.85 17.96
C THR A 23 -4.06 -36.39 17.57
N THR A 24 -4.95 -35.78 16.80
CA THR A 24 -4.89 -34.36 16.45
C THR A 24 -5.10 -33.54 17.71
N THR A 25 -4.03 -33.07 18.34
CA THR A 25 -4.11 -31.89 19.20
C THR A 25 -4.29 -30.71 18.27
N ALA A 26 -5.49 -30.14 18.27
CA ALA A 26 -5.72 -28.84 17.68
C ALA A 26 -4.75 -27.86 18.34
N ASP A 27 -3.79 -27.38 17.55
CA ASP A 27 -2.97 -26.23 17.88
C ASP A 27 -3.90 -25.03 17.81
N THR A 28 -4.55 -24.72 18.91
CA THR A 28 -5.23 -23.44 19.09
C THR A 28 -4.12 -22.41 19.21
N GLY A 29 -3.69 -21.88 18.06
CA GLY A 29 -2.82 -20.72 18.00
C GLY A 29 -3.36 -19.67 18.95
N ASP A 30 -2.48 -19.19 19.82
CA ASP A 30 -2.77 -18.15 20.79
C ASP A 30 -3.04 -16.86 20.02
N ASP A 31 -4.32 -16.58 19.78
CA ASP A 31 -4.83 -15.45 19.01
C ASP A 31 -4.66 -14.17 19.83
N THR A 32 -3.40 -13.76 20.04
CA THR A 32 -3.10 -12.50 20.73
C THR A 32 -3.50 -11.36 19.79
N PRO A 33 -4.42 -10.46 20.21
CA PRO A 33 -4.87 -9.39 19.32
C PRO A 33 -3.70 -8.53 18.85
N GLN A 34 -3.52 -8.45 17.53
CA GLN A 34 -2.54 -7.55 16.95
C GLN A 34 -2.95 -6.12 17.29
N THR A 35 -2.24 -5.49 18.22
CA THR A 35 -2.51 -4.08 18.54
C THR A 35 -1.71 -3.22 17.58
N PRO A 36 -2.33 -2.42 16.70
CA PRO A 36 -1.59 -1.49 15.86
C PRO A 36 -0.82 -0.51 16.74
N THR A 37 0.50 -0.55 16.67
CA THR A 37 1.35 0.27 17.54
C THR A 37 1.95 1.43 16.77
N ARG A 38 2.10 2.57 17.46
CA ARG A 38 2.94 3.66 16.94
C ARG A 38 4.39 3.25 17.15
N ASP A 39 5.09 2.98 16.06
CA ASP A 39 6.44 2.41 16.04
C ASP A 39 7.50 3.40 15.50
N GLY A 40 7.20 4.69 15.61
CA GLY A 40 8.15 5.71 15.20
C GLY A 40 7.51 7.06 14.93
N THR A 41 8.37 8.02 14.65
CA THR A 41 7.99 9.37 14.26
C THR A 41 9.05 9.95 13.34
N ILE A 42 8.63 10.34 12.15
CA ILE A 42 9.47 11.02 11.17
C ILE A 42 9.54 12.50 11.55
N LEU A 43 10.75 13.06 11.62
CA LEU A 43 11.03 14.46 11.97
C LEU A 43 10.36 14.95 13.29
N PRO A 44 10.61 14.28 14.44
CA PRO A 44 9.99 14.61 15.72
C PRO A 44 10.28 16.05 16.16
N GLY A 45 9.30 16.71 16.75
CA GLY A 45 9.40 18.10 17.23
C GLY A 45 9.38 19.16 16.14
N THR A 46 9.28 18.78 14.86
CA THR A 46 9.18 19.72 13.74
C THR A 46 7.73 19.91 13.28
N ARG A 47 7.46 20.94 12.47
CA ARG A 47 6.15 21.10 11.80
C ARG A 47 5.81 19.96 10.83
N HIS A 48 6.80 19.15 10.44
CA HIS A 48 6.67 18.03 9.52
C HIS A 48 6.53 16.69 10.26
N GLU A 49 6.53 16.69 11.60
CA GLU A 49 6.43 15.50 12.44
C GLU A 49 5.28 14.59 12.01
N THR A 50 5.52 13.33 11.64
CA THR A 50 4.44 12.39 11.31
C THR A 50 4.67 10.99 11.87
N PRO A 51 3.65 10.34 12.48
CA PRO A 51 3.82 9.03 13.09
C PRO A 51 3.96 7.93 12.02
N VAL A 52 4.72 6.90 12.38
CA VAL A 52 4.79 5.61 11.68
C VAL A 52 4.05 4.59 12.53
N TYR A 53 3.20 3.78 11.90
CA TYR A 53 2.49 2.68 12.55
C TYR A 53 3.03 1.36 12.03
N LEU A 54 3.07 0.36 12.91
CA LEU A 54 3.47 -1.00 12.59
C LEU A 54 2.43 -1.98 13.12
N VAL A 55 2.05 -2.91 12.26
CA VAL A 55 1.28 -4.11 12.59
C VAL A 55 2.13 -5.30 12.15
N GLU A 56 2.33 -6.27 13.04
CA GLU A 56 3.10 -7.48 12.76
C GLU A 56 2.22 -8.69 13.06
N SER A 57 2.25 -9.66 12.15
CA SER A 57 1.69 -10.99 12.38
C SER A 57 2.75 -11.99 12.78
N ASP A 58 2.34 -13.01 13.53
CA ASP A 58 3.14 -14.21 13.78
C ASP A 58 3.30 -15.06 12.51
N GLY A 59 2.41 -14.90 11.53
CA GLY A 59 2.50 -15.52 10.22
C GLY A 59 3.66 -14.94 9.40
N SER A 60 4.50 -15.80 8.81
CA SER A 60 5.56 -15.35 7.91
C SER A 60 4.98 -14.74 6.63
N GLY A 61 5.42 -13.54 6.27
CA GLY A 61 4.94 -12.86 5.06
C GLY A 61 5.81 -11.67 4.68
N PRO A 62 5.47 -10.93 3.61
CA PRO A 62 6.23 -9.79 3.17
C PRO A 62 6.09 -8.59 4.12
N THR A 63 7.01 -7.63 3.99
CA THR A 63 6.84 -6.30 4.59
C THR A 63 6.20 -5.36 3.57
N VAL A 64 5.06 -4.76 3.92
CA VAL A 64 4.34 -3.80 3.09
C VAL A 64 4.43 -2.42 3.72
N PHE A 65 4.75 -1.42 2.90
CA PHE A 65 4.79 -0.01 3.28
C PHE A 65 3.66 0.76 2.58
N VAL A 66 2.67 1.22 3.36
CA VAL A 66 1.56 2.04 2.85
C VAL A 66 1.74 3.48 3.26
N ILE A 67 1.64 4.40 2.30
CA ILE A 67 1.78 5.83 2.55
C ILE A 67 0.62 6.61 1.95
N GLY A 68 0.13 7.58 2.73
CA GLY A 68 -0.94 8.49 2.32
C GLY A 68 -0.62 9.94 2.68
N GLY A 69 -1.22 10.86 1.92
CA GLY A 69 -1.12 12.29 2.20
C GLY A 69 0.22 12.90 1.83
N ILE A 70 0.86 12.40 0.77
CA ILE A 70 2.00 13.08 0.11
C ILE A 70 1.55 14.47 -0.39
N HIS A 71 0.39 14.53 -1.05
CA HIS A 71 -0.33 15.77 -1.37
C HIS A 71 -1.41 16.06 -0.33
N GLY A 72 -1.56 17.35 0.02
CA GLY A 72 -2.47 17.77 1.08
C GLY A 72 -3.94 17.93 0.68
N ASP A 73 -4.23 18.15 -0.60
CA ASP A 73 -5.59 18.23 -1.14
C ASP A 73 -6.18 16.85 -1.51
N GLU A 74 -5.39 15.79 -1.35
CA GLU A 74 -5.73 14.40 -1.67
C GLU A 74 -6.09 13.61 -0.40
N ARG A 75 -7.10 14.14 0.32
CA ARG A 75 -7.47 13.66 1.67
C ARG A 75 -7.93 12.20 1.73
N SER A 76 -8.40 11.60 0.62
CA SER A 76 -8.85 10.21 0.60
C SER A 76 -7.69 9.25 0.87
N GLY A 77 -6.53 9.44 0.24
CA GLY A 77 -5.34 8.62 0.48
C GLY A 77 -4.87 8.68 1.94
N ALA A 78 -4.84 9.88 2.53
CA ALA A 78 -4.48 10.05 3.94
C ALA A 78 -5.49 9.38 4.90
N ARG A 79 -6.80 9.45 4.59
CA ARG A 79 -7.84 8.79 5.39
C ARG A 79 -7.82 7.26 5.23
N ALA A 80 -7.57 6.77 4.02
CA ALA A 80 -7.46 5.35 3.73
C ALA A 80 -6.26 4.76 4.46
N ALA A 81 -5.07 5.36 4.32
CA ALA A 81 -3.89 4.96 5.07
C ALA A 81 -4.11 5.04 6.59
N SER A 82 -4.86 6.04 7.08
CA SER A 82 -5.24 6.07 8.51
C SER A 82 -6.11 4.89 8.93
N ARG A 83 -6.96 4.33 8.04
CA ARG A 83 -7.77 3.13 8.32
C ARG A 83 -6.93 1.86 8.23
N ILE A 84 -6.06 1.78 7.23
CA ILE A 84 -5.14 0.67 7.00
C ILE A 84 -4.15 0.52 8.17
N ALA A 85 -3.72 1.64 8.77
CA ALA A 85 -2.90 1.63 9.99
C ALA A 85 -3.57 0.99 11.22
N ARG A 86 -4.84 0.56 11.13
CA ARG A 86 -5.57 -0.14 12.17
C ARG A 86 -5.99 -1.56 11.77
N TRP A 87 -5.51 -2.05 10.64
CA TRP A 87 -5.76 -3.43 10.24
C TRP A 87 -5.02 -4.39 11.16
N GLU A 88 -5.61 -5.58 11.27
CA GLU A 88 -4.90 -6.78 11.66
C GLU A 88 -4.62 -7.55 10.37
N ILE A 89 -3.47 -8.21 10.26
CA ILE A 89 -3.03 -8.92 9.07
C ILE A 89 -2.72 -10.37 9.42
N ASP A 90 -2.98 -11.30 8.52
CA ASP A 90 -2.73 -12.72 8.76
C ASP A 90 -1.25 -13.11 8.65
N ALA A 91 -0.47 -12.37 7.86
CA ALA A 91 0.94 -12.64 7.62
C ALA A 91 1.78 -11.36 7.40
N GLY A 92 3.06 -11.44 7.75
CA GLY A 92 4.05 -10.41 7.45
C GLY A 92 3.95 -9.18 8.32
N ARG A 93 4.29 -8.03 7.74
CA ARG A 93 4.41 -6.74 8.45
C ARG A 93 3.76 -5.63 7.63
N LEU A 94 2.92 -4.82 8.26
CA LEU A 94 2.28 -3.66 7.66
C LEU A 94 2.79 -2.39 8.33
N VAL A 95 3.61 -1.64 7.60
CA VAL A 95 4.12 -0.32 7.99
C VAL A 95 3.27 0.75 7.33
N VAL A 96 2.77 1.73 8.10
CA VAL A 96 1.89 2.76 7.57
C VAL A 96 2.29 4.17 7.99
N VAL A 97 2.41 5.06 7.00
CA VAL A 97 2.57 6.51 7.19
C VAL A 97 1.32 7.22 6.67
N PRO A 98 0.31 7.50 7.53
CA PRO A 98 -1.00 7.94 7.07
C PRO A 98 -1.07 9.41 6.67
N ARG A 99 -0.13 10.24 7.12
CA ARG A 99 -0.15 11.69 6.92
C ARG A 99 1.25 12.21 6.59
N ALA A 100 1.79 11.80 5.46
CA ALA A 100 3.18 12.10 5.08
C ALA A 100 3.50 13.60 5.11
N ASN A 101 2.63 14.45 4.53
CA ASN A 101 2.80 15.90 4.49
C ASN A 101 1.74 16.62 5.32
N ARG A 102 1.86 16.56 6.65
CA ARG A 102 0.88 17.18 7.57
C ARG A 102 0.65 18.67 7.32
N VAL A 103 1.68 19.40 6.91
CA VAL A 103 1.55 20.85 6.63
C VAL A 103 0.65 21.09 5.42
N ALA A 104 0.86 20.35 4.33
CA ALA A 104 0.00 20.44 3.14
C ALA A 104 -1.43 19.98 3.46
N LEU A 105 -1.59 18.88 4.21
CA LEU A 105 -2.90 18.36 4.64
C LEU A 105 -3.69 19.39 5.46
N ALA A 106 -3.03 20.04 6.44
CA ALA A 106 -3.65 21.08 7.26
C ALA A 106 -4.11 22.28 6.43
N ARG A 107 -3.36 22.64 5.39
CA ARG A 107 -3.66 23.74 4.47
C ARG A 107 -4.62 23.36 3.35
N ASN A 108 -4.89 22.08 3.15
CA ASN A 108 -5.65 21.56 2.01
C ASN A 108 -5.05 21.97 0.65
N THR A 109 -3.72 21.94 0.54
CA THR A 109 -2.99 22.30 -0.68
C THR A 109 -2.21 21.11 -1.21
N ARG A 110 -2.03 21.01 -2.53
CA ARG A 110 -1.20 19.96 -3.13
C ARG A 110 0.22 19.96 -2.57
N ALA A 111 0.86 21.12 -2.64
CA ALA A 111 2.23 21.35 -2.21
C ALA A 111 2.32 21.75 -0.73
N GLY A 112 3.46 21.42 -0.11
CA GLY A 112 3.86 21.89 1.22
C GLY A 112 4.81 23.09 1.13
N VAL A 113 5.52 23.36 2.24
CA VAL A 113 6.51 24.45 2.31
C VAL A 113 7.66 24.26 1.32
N GLY A 114 8.07 23.01 1.06
CA GLY A 114 9.14 22.66 0.12
C GLY A 114 8.68 22.40 -1.31
N GLY A 115 7.46 22.80 -1.69
CA GLY A 115 6.89 22.53 -3.01
C GLY A 115 6.11 21.21 -3.08
N ASP A 116 5.98 20.67 -4.29
CA ASP A 116 5.33 19.38 -4.53
C ASP A 116 6.23 18.26 -3.99
N LEU A 117 5.80 17.63 -2.88
CA LEU A 117 6.58 16.59 -2.22
C LEU A 117 6.80 15.38 -3.12
N ASN A 118 5.84 15.03 -4.00
CA ASN A 118 5.99 13.90 -4.90
C ASN A 118 6.88 14.23 -6.11
N ARG A 119 7.54 15.39 -6.15
CA ARG A 119 8.62 15.71 -7.10
C ARG A 119 10.00 15.73 -6.45
N ALA A 120 10.06 15.48 -5.14
CA ALA A 120 11.30 15.55 -4.37
C ALA A 120 11.98 14.19 -4.20
N PHE A 121 11.54 13.15 -4.93
CA PHE A 121 12.09 11.78 -4.89
C PHE A 121 12.73 11.41 -6.22
N PRO A 122 13.88 11.99 -6.60
CA PRO A 122 14.56 11.60 -7.83
C PRO A 122 14.80 10.09 -7.84
N PRO A 123 14.74 9.41 -9.00
CA PRO A 123 14.88 7.95 -9.04
C PRO A 123 16.22 7.47 -8.46
N GLU A 124 17.29 8.21 -8.75
CA GLU A 124 18.62 8.03 -8.18
C GLU A 124 19.05 9.26 -7.36
N GLY A 125 20.13 9.12 -6.60
CA GLY A 125 20.66 10.20 -5.77
C GLY A 125 19.87 10.44 -4.49
N ARG A 126 19.98 11.65 -3.93
CA ARG A 126 19.39 12.00 -2.64
C ARG A 126 18.05 12.74 -2.81
N PRO A 127 17.00 12.41 -2.06
CA PRO A 127 15.76 13.19 -2.05
C PRO A 127 16.00 14.68 -1.74
N GLU A 128 15.19 15.55 -2.32
CA GLU A 128 15.50 16.98 -2.41
C GLU A 128 15.18 17.74 -1.12
N THR A 129 14.03 17.47 -0.52
CA THR A 129 13.57 18.14 0.70
C THR A 129 13.90 17.33 1.95
N GLU A 130 14.00 17.98 3.11
CA GLU A 130 14.20 17.30 4.40
C GLU A 130 13.12 16.24 4.66
N LEU A 131 11.86 16.56 4.38
CA LEU A 131 10.75 15.62 4.52
C LEU A 131 10.86 14.43 3.55
N ALA A 132 11.21 14.67 2.28
CA ALA A 132 11.40 13.60 1.31
C ALA A 132 12.55 12.66 1.71
N ARG A 133 13.64 13.20 2.25
CA ARG A 133 14.77 12.40 2.77
C ARG A 133 14.31 11.54 3.94
N ALA A 134 13.67 12.15 4.94
CA ALA A 134 13.25 11.43 6.12
C ALA A 134 12.20 10.34 5.82
N LEU A 135 11.27 10.59 4.89
CA LEU A 135 10.34 9.56 4.39
C LEU A 135 11.05 8.43 3.67
N TRP A 136 12.02 8.75 2.81
CA TRP A 136 12.80 7.73 2.10
C TRP A 136 13.70 6.93 3.04
N ASP A 137 14.31 7.59 4.02
CA ASP A 137 15.14 6.93 5.04
C ASP A 137 14.29 5.95 5.86
N GLU A 138 13.04 6.29 6.19
CA GLU A 138 12.08 5.37 6.81
C GLU A 138 11.76 4.18 5.88
N VAL A 139 11.49 4.42 4.59
CA VAL A 139 11.27 3.33 3.62
C VAL A 139 12.47 2.39 3.57
N VAL A 140 13.69 2.92 3.49
CA VAL A 140 14.93 2.11 3.48
C VAL A 140 15.12 1.35 4.78
N ALA A 141 14.84 1.97 5.93
CA ALA A 141 14.99 1.34 7.24
C ALA A 141 14.02 0.16 7.44
N ARG A 142 12.85 0.21 6.81
CA ARG A 142 11.82 -0.83 6.89
C ARG A 142 12.02 -1.97 5.88
N ASP A 143 12.83 -1.74 4.86
CA ASP A 143 13.17 -2.70 3.79
C ASP A 143 11.92 -3.43 3.23
N PRO A 144 10.90 -2.70 2.73
CA PRO A 144 9.65 -3.32 2.31
C PRO A 144 9.81 -4.11 1.01
N ASP A 145 9.09 -5.22 0.91
CA ASP A 145 8.89 -5.95 -0.35
C ASP A 145 7.94 -5.22 -1.28
N VAL A 146 6.96 -4.49 -0.70
CA VAL A 146 5.91 -3.78 -1.42
C VAL A 146 5.71 -2.36 -0.87
N LEU A 147 5.59 -1.38 -1.77
CA LEU A 147 5.22 0.00 -1.43
C LEU A 147 3.92 0.40 -2.12
N VAL A 148 2.97 0.94 -1.37
CA VAL A 148 1.69 1.47 -1.90
C VAL A 148 1.56 2.94 -1.56
N ASP A 149 1.52 3.79 -2.59
CA ASP A 149 1.42 5.24 -2.50
C ASP A 149 0.01 5.72 -2.89
N CYS A 150 -0.76 6.20 -1.90
CA CYS A 150 -2.19 6.49 -2.04
C CYS A 150 -2.46 7.98 -2.37
N HIS A 151 -3.00 8.24 -3.55
CA HIS A 151 -3.30 9.55 -4.11
C HIS A 151 -4.78 9.71 -4.54
N SER A 152 -5.13 10.93 -4.97
CA SER A 152 -6.36 11.15 -5.72
C SER A 152 -6.27 12.28 -6.75
N SER A 153 -6.76 12.01 -7.96
CA SER A 153 -6.71 12.94 -9.07
C SER A 153 -8.00 13.73 -9.25
N ARG A 154 -7.98 14.80 -10.04
CA ARG A 154 -9.19 15.62 -10.31
C ARG A 154 -10.13 14.99 -11.32
N GLY A 155 -9.59 14.20 -12.24
CA GLY A 155 -10.33 13.49 -13.30
C GLY A 155 -9.96 12.03 -13.34
N ILE A 156 -10.39 11.37 -14.41
CA ILE A 156 -10.30 9.92 -14.63
C ILE A 156 -9.27 9.66 -15.73
N TYR A 157 -8.39 8.68 -15.51
CA TYR A 157 -7.40 8.21 -16.47
C TYR A 157 -8.07 7.75 -17.77
N GLY A 158 -7.45 8.00 -18.92
CA GLY A 158 -8.00 7.68 -20.24
C GLY A 158 -9.17 8.59 -20.70
N LEU A 159 -10.02 9.05 -19.79
CA LEU A 159 -11.16 9.92 -20.09
C LEU A 159 -10.80 11.41 -20.08
N HIS A 160 -10.04 11.84 -19.06
CA HIS A 160 -9.62 13.24 -18.91
C HIS A 160 -8.10 13.33 -19.10
N ARG A 161 -7.66 13.86 -20.23
CA ARG A 161 -6.26 13.79 -20.74
C ARG A 161 -5.16 14.21 -19.76
N GLU A 162 -5.46 15.02 -18.75
CA GLU A 162 -4.48 15.58 -17.81
C GLU A 162 -4.52 14.89 -16.43
N TYR A 163 -5.42 13.93 -16.22
CA TYR A 163 -5.67 13.34 -14.91
C TYR A 163 -5.49 11.83 -14.92
N VAL A 164 -5.24 11.30 -13.74
CA VAL A 164 -4.78 9.92 -13.51
C VAL A 164 -5.66 9.15 -12.53
N GLY A 165 -6.86 9.66 -12.21
CA GLY A 165 -7.77 9.06 -11.23
C GLY A 165 -8.43 7.78 -11.74
N GLN A 166 -8.94 6.96 -10.82
CA GLN A 166 -9.44 5.61 -11.09
C GLN A 166 -8.40 4.75 -11.80
N ALA A 167 -7.18 4.75 -11.30
CA ALA A 167 -6.13 3.89 -11.85
C ALA A 167 -5.15 3.39 -10.79
N VAL A 168 -4.52 2.26 -11.10
CA VAL A 168 -3.34 1.74 -10.41
C VAL A 168 -2.17 1.73 -11.37
N PHE A 169 -1.07 2.36 -10.99
CA PHE A 169 0.18 2.36 -11.74
C PHE A 169 1.19 1.44 -11.05
N PRO A 170 1.41 0.21 -11.56
CA PRO A 170 2.31 -0.76 -10.95
C PRO A 170 3.75 -0.58 -11.44
N ALA A 171 4.70 -1.04 -10.64
CA ALA A 171 6.09 -1.22 -11.03
C ALA A 171 6.24 -2.00 -12.34
N ALA A 172 7.20 -1.59 -13.16
CA ALA A 172 7.58 -2.26 -14.41
C ALA A 172 8.37 -3.57 -14.17
N ASP A 173 7.94 -4.40 -13.21
CA ASP A 173 8.49 -5.72 -12.95
C ASP A 173 7.62 -6.84 -13.56
N GLY A 174 8.08 -8.09 -13.46
CA GLY A 174 7.41 -9.22 -14.11
C GLY A 174 6.11 -9.70 -13.46
N ARG A 175 5.71 -9.19 -12.29
CA ARG A 175 4.54 -9.67 -11.52
C ARG A 175 3.58 -8.56 -11.10
N SER A 176 4.07 -7.36 -10.84
CA SER A 176 3.30 -6.23 -10.34
C SER A 176 2.16 -5.82 -11.28
N PRO A 177 2.34 -5.80 -12.62
CA PRO A 177 1.24 -5.53 -13.54
C PRO A 177 0.08 -6.54 -13.41
N GLN A 178 0.38 -7.84 -13.38
CA GLN A 178 -0.66 -8.88 -13.28
C GLN A 178 -1.37 -8.85 -11.93
N ARG A 179 -0.66 -8.51 -10.85
CA ARG A 179 -1.25 -8.29 -9.53
C ARG A 179 -2.17 -7.07 -9.53
N ALA A 180 -1.76 -5.97 -10.16
CA ALA A 180 -2.60 -4.79 -10.30
C ALA A 180 -3.87 -5.09 -11.10
N ASP A 181 -3.77 -5.81 -12.22
CA ASP A 181 -4.95 -6.20 -13.03
C ASP A 181 -5.98 -6.99 -12.20
N ARG A 182 -5.52 -7.93 -11.37
CA ARG A 182 -6.40 -8.72 -10.49
C ARG A 182 -7.04 -7.89 -9.38
N ALA A 183 -6.25 -7.03 -8.74
CA ALA A 183 -6.76 -6.15 -7.68
C ALA A 183 -7.77 -5.13 -8.23
N VAL A 184 -7.49 -4.57 -9.41
CA VAL A 184 -8.41 -3.69 -10.14
C VAL A 184 -9.74 -4.40 -10.43
N ALA A 185 -9.69 -5.61 -10.99
CA ALA A 185 -10.90 -6.38 -11.29
C ALA A 185 -11.73 -6.65 -10.03
N ALA A 186 -11.10 -7.14 -8.96
CA ALA A 186 -11.78 -7.41 -7.69
C ALA A 186 -12.38 -6.13 -7.07
N THR A 187 -11.66 -5.02 -7.14
CA THR A 187 -12.15 -3.72 -6.63
C THR A 187 -13.36 -3.23 -7.42
N ASN A 188 -13.30 -3.32 -8.76
CA ASN A 188 -14.42 -2.88 -9.60
C ASN A 188 -15.68 -3.67 -9.29
N GLU A 189 -15.56 -5.00 -9.16
CA GLU A 189 -16.66 -5.86 -8.77
C GLU A 189 -17.21 -5.53 -7.37
N ALA A 190 -16.32 -5.26 -6.41
CA ALA A 190 -16.71 -5.06 -5.02
C ALA A 190 -17.38 -3.70 -4.76
N VAL A 191 -16.90 -2.61 -5.37
CA VAL A 191 -17.24 -1.26 -4.90
C VAL A 191 -17.65 -0.24 -5.96
N VAL A 192 -17.44 -0.50 -7.25
CA VAL A 192 -17.82 0.43 -8.30
C VAL A 192 -19.27 0.15 -8.73
N PRO A 193 -20.22 1.07 -8.51
CA PRO A 193 -21.60 0.83 -8.88
C PRO A 193 -21.77 0.70 -10.39
N TRP A 194 -22.68 -0.18 -10.83
CA TRP A 194 -23.05 -0.32 -12.25
C TRP A 194 -23.51 1.00 -12.90
N SER A 195 -24.01 1.95 -12.11
CA SER A 195 -24.43 3.28 -12.55
C SER A 195 -23.27 4.26 -12.79
N MET A 196 -22.03 3.87 -12.47
CA MET A 196 -20.81 4.65 -12.65
C MET A 196 -19.79 3.90 -13.54
N PRO A 197 -20.14 3.53 -14.79
CA PRO A 197 -19.28 2.69 -15.63
C PRO A 197 -17.95 3.38 -16.01
N PHE A 198 -17.89 4.71 -16.00
CA PHE A 198 -16.65 5.45 -16.24
C PHE A 198 -15.73 5.51 -15.01
N HIS A 199 -16.19 5.01 -13.86
CA HIS A 199 -15.44 5.00 -12.61
C HIS A 199 -14.84 3.63 -12.30
N GLU A 200 -14.89 2.68 -13.23
CA GLU A 200 -14.07 1.47 -13.10
C GLU A 200 -12.59 1.87 -13.02
N PHE A 201 -11.88 1.29 -12.06
CA PHE A 201 -10.43 1.39 -12.00
C PHE A 201 -9.82 0.72 -13.23
N GLU A 202 -8.75 1.30 -13.74
CA GLU A 202 -7.92 0.71 -14.78
C GLU A 202 -6.49 0.47 -14.27
N ARG A 203 -5.77 -0.45 -14.89
CA ARG A 203 -4.31 -0.47 -14.75
C ARG A 203 -3.72 0.61 -15.65
N GLY A 204 -3.10 1.61 -15.04
CA GLY A 204 -2.38 2.65 -15.75
C GLY A 204 -1.06 2.19 -16.35
N ASN A 205 -0.26 3.16 -16.79
CA ASN A 205 1.10 2.93 -17.29
C ASN A 205 2.02 2.36 -16.19
N LEU A 206 3.15 1.80 -16.62
CA LEU A 206 4.12 1.21 -15.72
C LEU A 206 5.03 2.26 -15.10
N LEU A 207 5.36 2.08 -13.82
CA LEU A 207 6.38 2.86 -13.14
C LEU A 207 7.76 2.28 -13.52
N SER A 208 8.48 2.97 -14.39
CA SER A 208 9.78 2.56 -14.94
C SER A 208 10.99 3.12 -14.18
N GLY A 209 10.77 4.04 -13.23
CA GLY A 209 11.86 4.76 -12.58
C GLY A 209 12.32 6.02 -13.30
N ASP A 210 11.53 6.55 -14.25
CA ASP A 210 11.93 7.76 -15.01
C ASP A 210 11.54 9.09 -14.32
N ASP A 211 10.51 9.09 -13.48
CA ASP A 211 9.98 10.29 -12.84
C ASP A 211 10.42 10.44 -11.38
N PRO A 212 10.54 11.68 -10.85
CA PRO A 212 10.96 11.94 -9.48
C PRO A 212 9.84 11.72 -8.43
N LEU A 213 9.08 10.63 -8.59
CA LEU A 213 7.99 10.19 -7.71
C LEU A 213 8.48 9.17 -6.69
N LEU A 214 7.87 9.13 -5.50
CA LEU A 214 8.19 8.14 -4.48
C LEU A 214 8.09 6.71 -5.02
N ALA A 215 7.01 6.40 -5.72
CA ALA A 215 6.77 5.07 -6.28
C ALA A 215 7.79 4.69 -7.37
N HIS A 216 8.24 5.63 -8.20
CA HIS A 216 9.30 5.40 -9.21
C HIS A 216 10.65 5.14 -8.55
N ARG A 217 10.99 5.91 -7.51
CA ARG A 217 12.21 5.67 -6.73
C ARG A 217 12.20 4.28 -6.09
N ALA A 218 11.07 3.83 -5.56
CA ALA A 218 10.93 2.47 -5.03
C ALA A 218 11.28 1.40 -6.09
N VAL A 219 10.86 1.59 -7.34
CA VAL A 219 11.20 0.68 -8.47
C VAL A 219 12.71 0.62 -8.70
N VAL A 220 13.39 1.76 -8.78
CA VAL A 220 14.86 1.80 -8.98
C VAL A 220 15.61 1.11 -7.85
N HIS A 221 15.03 1.10 -6.65
CA HIS A 221 15.58 0.42 -5.48
C HIS A 221 15.10 -1.04 -5.32
N GLY A 222 14.42 -1.60 -6.32
CA GLY A 222 14.06 -3.02 -6.35
C GLY A 222 12.92 -3.41 -5.41
N VAL A 223 12.02 -2.46 -5.12
CA VAL A 223 10.79 -2.66 -4.34
C VAL A 223 9.61 -2.69 -5.31
N ALA A 224 8.73 -3.69 -5.18
CA ALA A 224 7.48 -3.70 -5.94
C ALA A 224 6.62 -2.51 -5.48
N SER A 225 6.19 -1.65 -6.40
CA SER A 225 5.47 -0.43 -6.02
C SER A 225 4.18 -0.23 -6.80
N TYR A 226 3.21 0.42 -6.15
CA TYR A 226 1.92 0.74 -6.72
C TYR A 226 1.56 2.18 -6.34
N LEU A 227 1.30 3.02 -7.34
CA LEU A 227 0.68 4.31 -7.15
C LEU A 227 -0.82 4.14 -7.39
N VAL A 228 -1.62 4.37 -6.36
CA VAL A 228 -3.08 4.19 -6.37
C VAL A 228 -3.76 5.56 -6.46
N GLU A 229 -4.62 5.73 -7.44
CA GLU A 229 -5.31 6.99 -7.72
C GLU A 229 -6.83 6.81 -7.73
N THR A 230 -7.51 7.42 -6.78
CA THR A 230 -8.98 7.61 -6.89
C THR A 230 -9.30 8.90 -7.63
N THR A 231 -10.43 8.96 -8.34
CA THR A 231 -10.86 10.24 -8.95
C THR A 231 -11.65 11.09 -7.96
N ARG A 232 -11.55 12.42 -8.05
CA ARG A 232 -12.46 13.40 -7.41
C ARG A 232 -13.66 13.75 -8.28
N PHE A 233 -13.67 13.30 -9.53
CA PHE A 233 -14.74 13.58 -10.47
C PHE A 233 -16.02 12.84 -10.05
N VAL A 234 -17.02 13.57 -9.57
CA VAL A 234 -18.34 13.03 -9.20
C VAL A 234 -18.27 11.97 -8.09
N THR A 235 -17.30 12.10 -7.18
CA THR A 235 -17.17 11.21 -6.01
C THR A 235 -16.93 12.03 -4.75
N ASP A 236 -17.60 11.69 -3.65
CA ASP A 236 -17.32 12.32 -2.37
C ASP A 236 -16.03 11.76 -1.71
N LEU A 237 -15.67 12.31 -0.55
CA LEU A 237 -14.46 11.89 0.17
C LEU A 237 -14.60 10.51 0.83
N ARG A 238 -15.80 10.12 1.26
CA ARG A 238 -16.05 8.81 1.86
C ARG A 238 -15.89 7.72 0.81
N THR A 239 -16.58 7.86 -0.33
CA THR A 239 -16.49 6.92 -1.46
C THR A 239 -15.05 6.69 -1.88
N ARG A 240 -14.28 7.76 -2.12
CA ARG A 240 -12.85 7.63 -2.45
C ARG A 240 -12.04 6.93 -1.37
N THR A 241 -12.32 7.23 -0.10
CA THR A 241 -11.62 6.57 1.02
C THR A 241 -11.93 5.07 1.05
N ASP A 242 -13.20 4.70 0.91
CA ASP A 242 -13.67 3.31 0.94
C ASP A 242 -13.11 2.53 -0.25
N TRP A 243 -13.12 3.13 -1.45
CA TRP A 243 -12.52 2.54 -2.65
C TRP A 243 -11.00 2.37 -2.54
N THR A 244 -10.27 3.36 -2.01
CA THR A 244 -8.83 3.20 -1.78
C THR A 244 -8.53 2.09 -0.77
N VAL A 245 -9.28 1.99 0.32
CA VAL A 245 -9.10 0.91 1.32
C VAL A 245 -9.29 -0.46 0.66
N THR A 246 -10.39 -0.64 -0.08
CA THR A 246 -10.72 -1.92 -0.77
C THR A 246 -9.67 -2.28 -1.82
N LEU A 247 -9.20 -1.28 -2.58
CA LEU A 247 -8.16 -1.50 -3.59
C LEU A 247 -6.82 -1.89 -2.98
N VAL A 248 -6.43 -1.25 -1.87
CA VAL A 248 -5.21 -1.62 -1.15
C VAL A 248 -5.37 -3.03 -0.57
N GLU A 249 -6.52 -3.38 -0.02
CA GLU A 249 -6.79 -4.73 0.51
C GLU A 249 -6.59 -5.79 -0.58
N HIS A 250 -7.24 -5.63 -1.74
CA HIS A 250 -7.07 -6.56 -2.85
C HIS A 250 -5.64 -6.58 -3.42
N LEU A 251 -4.91 -5.46 -3.40
CA LEU A 251 -3.50 -5.43 -3.78
C LEU A 251 -2.64 -6.23 -2.80
N LEU A 252 -2.84 -6.06 -1.49
CA LEU A 252 -2.08 -6.76 -0.44
C LEU A 252 -2.35 -8.27 -0.47
N ALA A 253 -3.59 -8.69 -0.74
CA ALA A 253 -3.94 -10.10 -0.95
C ALA A 253 -3.12 -10.73 -2.11
N GLN A 254 -2.81 -9.97 -3.18
CA GLN A 254 -1.94 -10.46 -4.27
C GLN A 254 -0.48 -10.69 -3.87
N HIS A 255 -0.08 -10.23 -2.68
CA HIS A 255 1.22 -10.46 -2.07
C HIS A 255 1.15 -11.44 -0.88
N GLY A 256 -0.01 -12.04 -0.62
CA GLY A 256 -0.19 -13.01 0.47
C GLY A 256 -0.29 -12.34 1.84
N ILE A 257 -0.90 -11.16 1.90
CA ILE A 257 -1.34 -10.53 3.16
C ILE A 257 -2.83 -10.28 3.05
N ASP A 258 -3.60 -11.01 3.84
CA ASP A 258 -5.03 -10.82 4.01
C ASP A 258 -5.31 -10.12 5.35
N ARG A 259 -6.47 -9.48 5.44
CA ARG A 259 -6.89 -8.85 6.69
C ARG A 259 -7.40 -9.92 7.65
N ALA A 260 -6.84 -9.97 8.85
CA ALA A 260 -7.36 -10.83 9.92
C ALA A 260 -8.70 -10.27 10.44
N GLY A 261 -9.69 -11.16 10.60
CA GLY A 261 -10.94 -10.85 11.32
C GLY A 261 -12.17 -10.44 10.52
N ASP A 262 -12.17 -10.50 9.17
CA ASP A 262 -13.39 -10.38 8.38
C ASP A 262 -13.93 -11.79 8.02
N ASP A 263 -14.37 -12.52 9.05
CA ASP A 263 -15.43 -13.51 8.83
C ASP A 263 -16.66 -12.73 8.34
N ALA A 264 -17.13 -13.13 7.17
CA ALA A 264 -18.31 -12.59 6.55
C ALA A 264 -19.52 -12.60 7.51
N THR A 265 -19.84 -11.45 8.09
CA THR A 265 -21.23 -11.15 8.46
C THR A 265 -21.73 -10.03 7.57
N GLY A 266 -22.16 -10.45 6.38
CA GLY A 266 -23.44 -9.99 5.85
C GLY A 266 -24.52 -10.32 6.89
N GLY A 267 -24.65 -9.45 7.88
CA GLY A 267 -25.75 -9.43 8.81
C GLY A 267 -26.73 -8.39 8.32
N ASP A 268 -27.75 -8.83 7.58
CA ASP A 268 -29.03 -8.15 7.55
C ASP A 268 -29.44 -7.87 9.01
N GLY A 269 -29.50 -6.58 9.35
CA GLY A 269 -29.90 -6.10 10.66
C GLY A 269 -30.76 -4.86 10.48
N ALA A 270 -32.03 -5.12 10.17
CA ALA A 270 -33.26 -4.32 10.32
C ALA A 270 -33.14 -2.79 10.46
#